data_AF-A0A7C5QMB2-F1
#
_entry.id   AF-A0A7C5QMB2-F1
#
_cell.length_a   1.000
_cell.length_b   1.000
_cell.length_c   1.000
_cell.angle_alpha   90.00
_cell.angle_beta   90.00
_cell.angle_gamma   90.00
#
_symmetry.space_group_name_H-M   'P 1'
#
loop_
_entity.id
_entity.type
_entity.pdbx_description
1 polymer ?
#
loop_
_entity_poly.entity_id
_entity_poly.type
_entity_poly.pdbx_seq_one_letter_code
_entity_poly.pdbx_strand_id
1 'polypeptide(L)'
;MEKRSFTRNTLLLAFLISALVFSCGGKSSPGDEEEEAEVEMEELGDAEGRVDGMDGVEEGQPEEILDVLDGEGEAEGCECQENSQCNDGIYCNGEEVCDGCMCHAGTPVDCSDGIDCTEDNCVESEQKCQNIPNHALCAPGEFCVLEVGCVPPPSCSTNEECDDGVFCNGSEICNLEQSLCEPGTPPDCDDGINCTQDECNESQKRCVNNPQDSLCADSIDCTRDSCVTGVGCQNIPDSTLCNPGEICDPASGCITAPTCSSNAECDDGVF
;
A
#
# COMPACT_ATOMS: atom_id res chain seq x y z
N MET A 1 32.90 -57.45 -46.63
CA MET A 1 33.11 -56.61 -45.45
C MET A 1 32.64 -55.20 -45.82
N GLU A 2 31.57 -54.62 -45.31
CA GLU A 2 30.42 -55.10 -44.54
C GLU A 2 29.32 -54.04 -44.72
N LYS A 3 28.09 -54.48 -44.93
CA LYS A 3 26.87 -53.66 -45.10
C LYS A 3 26.24 -53.43 -43.72
N ARG A 4 25.66 -52.25 -43.46
CA ARG A 4 24.62 -52.05 -42.42
C ARG A 4 23.56 -51.09 -42.99
N SER A 5 22.53 -51.57 -43.67
CA SER A 5 21.34 -52.33 -43.21
C SER A 5 20.29 -51.42 -42.58
N PHE A 6 19.30 -51.11 -43.43
CA PHE A 6 18.05 -50.42 -43.18
C PHE A 6 17.07 -51.46 -42.62
N THR A 7 16.43 -51.21 -41.48
CA THR A 7 15.37 -52.09 -40.97
C THR A 7 14.10 -51.28 -40.77
N ARG A 8 13.21 -51.38 -41.77
CA ARG A 8 11.78 -51.12 -41.66
C ARG A 8 11.19 -52.24 -40.81
N ASN A 9 10.38 -51.92 -39.80
CA ASN A 9 9.46 -52.89 -39.23
C ASN A 9 8.05 -52.30 -39.17
N THR A 10 7.13 -53.10 -39.69
CA THR A 10 5.72 -52.84 -39.99
C THR A 10 4.89 -53.63 -38.97
N LEU A 11 3.87 -53.05 -38.34
CA LEU A 11 2.60 -53.69 -37.89
C LEU A 11 1.83 -52.64 -37.02
N LEU A 12 0.73 -52.01 -37.45
CA LEU A 12 -0.66 -52.49 -37.57
C LEU A 12 -1.21 -53.15 -36.29
N LEU A 13 -1.99 -52.40 -35.49
CA LEU A 13 -3.21 -52.89 -34.85
C LEU A 13 -4.09 -51.72 -34.39
N ALA A 14 -5.37 -51.85 -34.69
CA ALA A 14 -6.42 -50.85 -34.55
C ALA A 14 -7.48 -51.28 -33.52
N PHE A 15 -8.27 -50.29 -33.09
CA PHE A 15 -9.57 -50.37 -32.39
C PHE A 15 -9.59 -50.86 -30.94
N LEU A 16 -10.12 -50.00 -30.05
CA LEU A 16 -11.43 -50.22 -29.40
C LEU A 16 -12.00 -48.90 -28.86
N ILE A 17 -13.20 -48.58 -29.33
CA ILE A 17 -14.10 -47.54 -28.83
C ILE A 17 -14.98 -48.18 -27.74
N SER A 18 -15.18 -47.51 -26.61
CA SER A 18 -16.45 -47.60 -25.87
C SER A 18 -16.65 -46.36 -25.00
N ALA A 19 -17.84 -45.80 -25.16
CA ALA A 19 -18.33 -44.57 -24.56
C ALA A 19 -19.25 -44.86 -23.36
N LEU A 20 -19.55 -43.78 -22.63
CA LEU A 20 -20.71 -43.52 -21.76
C LEU A 20 -20.71 -44.17 -20.37
N VAL A 21 -20.67 -43.35 -19.32
CA VAL A 21 -21.82 -42.91 -18.45
C VAL A 21 -21.40 -41.62 -17.72
N PHE A 22 -21.79 -40.41 -18.14
CA PHE A 22 -22.91 -39.59 -17.64
C PHE A 22 -23.35 -39.80 -16.19
N SER A 23 -22.94 -38.92 -15.27
CA SER A 23 -23.85 -38.42 -14.22
C SER A 23 -23.45 -37.02 -13.76
N CYS A 24 -24.48 -36.26 -13.44
CA CYS A 24 -24.57 -34.82 -13.30
C CYS A 24 -24.67 -34.42 -11.82
N GLY A 25 -24.31 -33.17 -11.51
CA GLY A 25 -24.66 -32.45 -10.26
C GLY A 25 -23.48 -32.31 -9.29
N GLY A 26 -23.14 -31.13 -8.77
CA GLY A 26 -23.70 -29.79 -8.90
C GLY A 26 -22.85 -28.79 -8.11
N LYS A 27 -22.86 -27.53 -8.58
CA LYS A 27 -22.85 -26.26 -7.81
C LYS A 27 -22.18 -26.23 -6.42
N SER A 28 -21.11 -25.43 -6.30
CA SER A 28 -21.02 -24.30 -5.34
C SER A 28 -19.66 -23.59 -5.49
N SER A 29 -19.71 -22.29 -5.78
CA SER A 29 -18.59 -21.34 -5.61
C SER A 29 -18.10 -21.34 -4.16
N PRO A 30 -16.82 -21.00 -3.94
CA PRO A 30 -16.40 -20.02 -2.95
C PRO A 30 -15.99 -18.75 -3.73
N GLY A 31 -16.59 -17.58 -3.55
CA GLY A 31 -16.88 -16.97 -2.26
C GLY A 31 -15.67 -16.12 -1.92
N ASP A 32 -15.58 -14.96 -2.58
CA ASP A 32 -14.71 -13.85 -2.22
C ASP A 32 -15.04 -13.45 -0.78
N GLU A 33 -14.07 -13.60 0.13
CA GLU A 33 -14.15 -13.02 1.47
C GLU A 33 -13.65 -11.58 1.36
N GLU A 34 -14.55 -10.67 0.98
CA GLU A 34 -14.37 -9.25 1.26
C GLU A 34 -14.63 -9.04 2.76
N GLU A 35 -13.59 -8.62 3.45
CA GLU A 35 -13.59 -8.21 4.85
C GLU A 35 -14.26 -6.82 4.93
N GLU A 36 -15.59 -6.81 5.05
CA GLU A 36 -16.36 -5.62 5.41
C GLU A 36 -16.08 -5.30 6.89
N ALA A 37 -15.24 -4.30 7.13
CA ALA A 37 -15.06 -3.70 8.44
C ALA A 37 -16.32 -2.94 8.84
N GLU A 38 -17.15 -3.54 9.70
CA GLU A 38 -18.25 -2.83 10.36
C GLU A 38 -17.67 -1.78 11.32
N VAL A 39 -17.78 -0.50 10.95
CA VAL A 39 -17.53 0.63 11.84
C VAL A 39 -18.75 0.77 12.75
N GLU A 40 -18.59 0.44 14.04
CA GLU A 40 -19.57 0.76 15.07
C GLU A 40 -19.73 2.29 15.17
N MET A 41 -20.89 2.80 14.75
CA MET A 41 -21.32 4.16 15.06
C MET A 41 -21.87 4.19 16.50
N GLU A 42 -21.11 4.77 17.43
CA GLU A 42 -21.63 5.10 18.76
C GLU A 42 -22.76 6.13 18.64
N GLU A 43 -23.96 5.75 19.07
CA GLU A 43 -25.13 6.61 19.17
C GLU A 43 -24.86 7.80 20.12
N LEU A 44 -24.83 9.01 19.57
CA LEU A 44 -24.88 10.24 20.35
C LEU A 44 -26.29 10.42 20.91
N GLY A 45 -26.39 10.23 22.22
CA GLY A 45 -27.64 10.25 22.98
C GLY A 45 -28.45 11.53 22.88
N ASP A 46 -29.76 11.33 22.91
CA ASP A 46 -30.83 12.30 22.94
C ASP A 46 -30.69 13.32 24.09
N ALA A 47 -30.70 14.61 23.74
CA ALA A 47 -30.82 15.71 24.68
C ALA A 47 -32.29 16.08 24.89
N GLU A 48 -32.95 15.50 25.90
CA GLU A 48 -34.24 15.98 26.39
C GLU A 48 -34.08 17.04 27.51
N GLY A 49 -34.52 18.27 27.19
CA GLY A 49 -35.46 19.06 27.99
C GLY A 49 -35.09 19.57 29.39
N ARG A 50 -34.94 20.90 29.52
CA ARG A 50 -35.42 21.65 30.71
C ARG A 50 -35.66 23.14 30.42
N VAL A 51 -36.92 23.53 30.23
CA VAL A 51 -37.37 24.93 30.28
C VAL A 51 -38.15 25.17 31.58
N ASP A 52 -37.47 25.78 32.55
CA ASP A 52 -38.11 26.38 33.72
C ASP A 52 -38.26 27.89 33.46
N GLY A 53 -39.46 28.44 33.71
CA GLY A 53 -39.61 29.86 34.04
C GLY A 53 -40.61 30.66 33.21
N MET A 54 -41.88 30.60 33.63
CA MET A 54 -42.85 31.68 33.44
C MET A 54 -42.42 32.87 34.32
N ASP A 55 -42.37 34.08 33.79
CA ASP A 55 -42.95 35.28 34.44
C ASP A 55 -42.76 36.55 33.59
N GLY A 56 -43.81 37.37 33.53
CA GLY A 56 -43.69 38.80 33.21
C GLY A 56 -44.26 39.25 31.86
N VAL A 57 -45.59 39.37 31.76
CA VAL A 57 -46.23 40.31 30.84
C VAL A 57 -46.12 41.70 31.46
N GLU A 58 -45.48 42.65 30.76
CA GLU A 58 -45.69 44.07 31.01
C GLU A 58 -46.02 44.76 29.68
N GLU A 59 -47.26 45.22 29.56
CA GLU A 59 -47.73 46.06 28.46
C GLU A 59 -47.15 47.47 28.60
N GLY A 60 -46.57 48.02 27.52
CA GLY A 60 -46.00 49.36 27.55
C GLY A 60 -45.64 49.95 26.18
N GLN A 61 -46.68 50.38 25.45
CA GLN A 61 -46.73 51.49 24.46
C GLN A 61 -45.91 51.42 23.15
N PRO A 62 -46.52 51.79 22.00
CA PRO A 62 -45.83 51.91 20.72
C PRO A 62 -45.17 53.29 20.63
N GLU A 63 -43.85 53.34 20.62
CA GLU A 63 -43.12 54.54 20.22
C GLU A 63 -42.85 54.44 18.73
N GLU A 64 -43.42 55.38 17.98
CA GLU A 64 -43.20 55.56 16.55
C GLU A 64 -41.71 55.74 16.26
N ILE A 65 -41.17 54.89 15.39
CA ILE A 65 -39.97 55.24 14.64
C ILE A 65 -40.43 55.74 13.27
N LEU A 66 -40.56 57.07 13.23
CA LEU A 66 -40.69 57.88 12.04
C LEU A 66 -39.31 57.98 11.34
N ASP A 67 -39.29 57.58 10.07
CA ASP A 67 -38.39 57.97 8.98
C ASP A 67 -36.87 58.04 9.20
N VAL A 68 -36.15 57.11 8.55
CA VAL A 68 -35.13 57.49 7.57
C VAL A 68 -35.29 56.59 6.33
N LEU A 69 -36.04 57.09 5.35
CA LEU A 69 -35.88 56.68 3.94
C LEU A 69 -34.60 57.35 3.40
N ASP A 70 -33.43 56.84 3.80
CA ASP A 70 -32.20 57.03 3.02
C ASP A 70 -32.04 55.73 2.25
N GLY A 71 -32.50 55.76 1.00
CA GLY A 71 -32.66 54.57 0.20
C GLY A 71 -31.34 53.95 -0.21
N GLU A 72 -31.22 52.65 0.04
CA GLU A 72 -30.74 51.64 -0.90
C GLU A 72 -31.60 50.39 -0.59
N GLY A 73 -32.34 49.87 -1.56
CA GLY A 73 -33.24 48.74 -1.34
C GLY A 73 -32.45 47.50 -0.98
N GLU A 74 -32.40 47.19 0.32
CA GLU A 74 -31.80 45.96 0.84
C GLU A 74 -32.59 44.77 0.27
N ALA A 75 -31.93 43.99 -0.59
CA ALA A 75 -32.37 42.67 -0.98
C ALA A 75 -32.24 41.75 0.26
N GLU A 76 -33.19 41.85 1.19
CA GLU A 76 -33.22 40.97 2.36
C GLU A 76 -33.44 39.52 1.90
N GLY A 77 -32.37 38.72 1.93
CA GLY A 77 -32.39 37.27 1.74
C GLY A 77 -31.71 36.71 0.49
N CYS A 78 -30.91 37.48 -0.24
CA CYS A 78 -30.22 37.03 -1.46
C CYS A 78 -28.87 36.34 -1.12
N GLU A 79 -28.64 35.11 -1.60
CA GLU A 79 -27.42 34.32 -1.32
C GLU A 79 -26.18 34.88 -2.05
N CYS A 80 -26.39 35.44 -3.25
CA CYS A 80 -25.35 36.04 -4.07
C CYS A 80 -25.91 37.17 -4.95
N GLN A 81 -25.07 38.15 -5.27
CA GLN A 81 -25.34 39.20 -6.26
C GLN A 81 -24.39 39.09 -7.46
N GLU A 82 -23.24 38.43 -7.27
CA GLU A 82 -22.26 38.12 -8.30
C GLU A 82 -21.58 36.77 -8.03
N ASN A 83 -20.96 36.17 -9.06
CA ASN A 83 -20.34 34.84 -8.99
C ASN A 83 -19.25 34.73 -7.92
N SER A 84 -18.52 35.82 -7.63
CA SER A 84 -17.43 35.82 -6.65
C SER A 84 -17.88 35.42 -5.24
N GLN A 85 -19.18 35.60 -4.95
CA GLN A 85 -19.80 35.29 -3.67
C GLN A 85 -20.25 33.84 -3.56
N CYS A 86 -20.22 33.08 -4.66
CA CYS A 86 -20.67 31.69 -4.73
C CYS A 86 -19.57 30.65 -4.57
N ASN A 87 -18.33 31.07 -4.33
CA ASN A 87 -17.20 30.14 -4.19
C ASN A 87 -17.41 29.23 -2.96
N ASP A 88 -17.75 27.97 -3.21
CA ASP A 88 -17.96 26.88 -2.25
C ASP A 88 -16.66 26.12 -1.94
N GLY A 89 -15.57 26.44 -2.65
CA GLY A 89 -14.23 25.88 -2.48
C GLY A 89 -14.03 24.50 -3.11
N ILE A 90 -15.03 23.98 -3.81
CA ILE A 90 -15.00 22.72 -4.57
C ILE A 90 -14.52 23.06 -5.98
N TYR A 91 -13.41 22.45 -6.40
CA TYR A 91 -12.82 22.73 -7.71
C TYR A 91 -13.50 21.92 -8.81
N CYS A 92 -13.84 20.65 -8.57
CA CYS A 92 -14.27 19.74 -9.64
C CYS A 92 -15.71 19.96 -10.09
N ASN A 93 -16.57 20.57 -9.27
CA ASN A 93 -17.93 20.96 -9.68
C ASN A 93 -17.94 22.23 -10.55
N GLY A 94 -16.79 22.91 -10.70
CA GLY A 94 -16.59 24.04 -11.59
C GLY A 94 -17.01 25.39 -11.00
N GLU A 95 -16.52 26.47 -11.61
CA GLU A 95 -16.73 27.85 -11.14
C GLU A 95 -18.23 28.19 -11.02
N GLU A 96 -18.62 28.60 -9.82
CA GLU A 96 -20.01 28.77 -9.44
C GLU A 96 -20.61 30.04 -10.04
N VAL A 97 -21.88 29.94 -10.42
CA VAL A 97 -22.61 31.02 -11.07
C VAL A 97 -23.73 31.48 -10.15
N CYS A 98 -23.79 32.80 -9.95
CA CYS A 98 -24.93 33.42 -9.30
C CYS A 98 -26.06 33.59 -10.32
N ASP A 99 -27.16 32.86 -10.14
CA ASP A 99 -28.38 33.03 -10.94
C ASP A 99 -29.55 33.37 -10.02
N GLY A 100 -30.14 34.54 -10.22
CA GLY A 100 -31.37 34.93 -9.54
C GLY A 100 -31.33 34.84 -8.01
N CYS A 101 -30.26 35.31 -7.37
CA CYS A 101 -30.03 35.26 -5.91
C CYS A 101 -29.69 33.88 -5.33
N MET A 102 -29.34 32.89 -6.16
CA MET A 102 -28.96 31.54 -5.73
C MET A 102 -27.63 31.13 -6.35
N CYS A 103 -26.78 30.47 -5.56
CA CYS A 103 -25.53 29.92 -6.06
C CYS A 103 -25.75 28.54 -6.68
N HIS A 104 -25.22 28.36 -7.89
CA HIS A 104 -25.23 27.08 -8.58
C HIS A 104 -23.80 26.69 -8.96
N ALA A 105 -23.45 25.42 -8.72
CA ALA A 105 -22.21 24.86 -9.22
C ALA A 105 -22.11 25.04 -10.75
N GLY A 106 -20.89 25.27 -11.22
CA GLY A 106 -20.60 25.49 -12.62
C GLY A 106 -20.72 24.23 -13.49
N THR A 107 -20.08 24.29 -14.66
CA THR A 107 -19.82 23.10 -15.44
C THR A 107 -18.65 22.34 -14.80
N PRO A 108 -18.80 21.05 -14.46
CA PRO A 108 -17.72 20.28 -13.87
C PRO A 108 -16.45 20.34 -14.70
N VAL A 109 -15.29 20.39 -14.03
CA VAL A 109 -13.99 20.44 -14.68
C VAL A 109 -13.76 19.15 -15.45
N ASP A 110 -13.58 19.26 -16.77
CA ASP A 110 -13.16 18.14 -17.61
C ASP A 110 -11.65 17.96 -17.49
N CYS A 111 -11.23 16.92 -16.79
CA CYS A 111 -9.83 16.59 -16.58
C CYS A 111 -9.22 15.73 -17.67
N SER A 112 -9.98 15.40 -18.73
CA SER A 112 -9.44 14.54 -19.78
C SER A 112 -8.29 15.20 -20.52
N ASP A 113 -7.16 14.52 -20.58
CA ASP A 113 -6.01 14.94 -21.38
C ASP A 113 -6.06 14.40 -22.82
N GLY A 114 -7.12 13.67 -23.16
CA GLY A 114 -7.31 13.05 -24.48
C GLY A 114 -6.43 11.83 -24.74
N ILE A 115 -5.81 11.27 -23.70
CA ILE A 115 -4.97 10.08 -23.80
C ILE A 115 -5.76 8.88 -23.27
N ASP A 116 -6.06 7.91 -24.13
CA ASP A 116 -6.97 6.79 -23.79
C ASP A 116 -6.46 5.87 -22.65
N CYS A 117 -5.18 5.98 -22.26
CA CYS A 117 -4.56 5.14 -21.24
C CYS A 117 -4.24 5.86 -19.93
N THR A 118 -4.68 7.11 -19.76
CA THR A 118 -4.57 7.84 -18.50
C THR A 118 -5.86 7.72 -17.70
N GLU A 119 -5.71 7.56 -16.39
CA GLU A 119 -6.80 7.78 -15.45
C GLU A 119 -6.83 9.25 -15.08
N ASP A 120 -7.84 9.93 -15.60
CA ASP A 120 -8.03 11.37 -15.49
C ASP A 120 -8.95 11.67 -14.30
N ASN A 121 -8.34 11.97 -13.15
CA ASN A 121 -9.06 12.22 -11.92
C ASN A 121 -9.00 13.70 -11.55
N CYS A 122 -10.15 14.22 -11.13
CA CYS A 122 -10.21 15.55 -10.52
C CYS A 122 -9.97 15.42 -9.02
N VAL A 123 -8.94 16.08 -8.49
CA VAL A 123 -8.50 15.97 -7.10
C VAL A 123 -8.83 17.25 -6.34
N GLU A 124 -9.85 17.18 -5.49
CA GLU A 124 -10.34 18.32 -4.71
C GLU A 124 -9.31 18.86 -3.72
N SER A 125 -8.58 17.98 -3.04
CA SER A 125 -7.58 18.38 -2.04
C SER A 125 -6.44 19.21 -2.63
N GLU A 126 -6.20 19.09 -3.94
CA GLU A 126 -5.14 19.79 -4.66
C GLU A 126 -5.69 20.82 -5.66
N GLN A 127 -7.03 20.92 -5.78
CA GLN A 127 -7.76 21.77 -6.72
C GLN A 127 -7.18 21.73 -8.14
N LYS A 128 -6.94 20.52 -8.64
CA LYS A 128 -6.32 20.30 -9.96
C LYS A 128 -6.76 18.98 -10.58
N CYS A 129 -6.56 18.89 -11.89
CA CYS A 129 -6.62 17.62 -12.61
C CYS A 129 -5.33 16.83 -12.40
N GLN A 130 -5.47 15.53 -12.18
CA GLN A 130 -4.38 14.58 -12.11
C GLN A 130 -4.58 13.51 -13.18
N ASN A 131 -3.62 13.42 -14.10
CA ASN A 131 -3.60 12.41 -15.15
C ASN A 131 -2.56 11.35 -14.76
N ILE A 132 -3.01 10.17 -14.36
CA ILE A 132 -2.14 9.08 -13.91
C ILE A 132 -2.05 8.03 -15.03
N PRO A 133 -0.85 7.72 -15.57
CA PRO A 133 -0.71 6.65 -16.55
C PRO A 133 -1.16 5.29 -16.00
N ASN A 134 -2.06 4.62 -16.71
CA ASN A 134 -2.47 3.26 -16.41
C ASN A 134 -2.15 2.32 -17.59
N HIS A 135 -1.06 1.56 -17.44
CA HIS A 135 -0.60 0.58 -18.43
C HIS A 135 -1.62 -0.53 -18.72
N ALA A 136 -2.54 -0.83 -17.78
CA ALA A 136 -3.57 -1.86 -17.96
C ALA A 136 -4.66 -1.46 -18.97
N LEU A 137 -4.74 -0.18 -19.33
CA LEU A 137 -5.64 0.33 -20.37
C LEU A 137 -5.06 0.14 -21.79
N CYS A 138 -3.77 -0.20 -21.91
CA CYS A 138 -3.14 -0.50 -23.18
C CYS A 138 -3.25 -1.99 -23.56
N ALA A 139 -2.88 -2.33 -24.80
CA ALA A 139 -2.82 -3.73 -25.21
C ALA A 139 -1.72 -4.48 -24.41
N PRO A 140 -1.82 -5.82 -24.27
CA PRO A 140 -0.81 -6.59 -23.56
C PRO A 140 0.61 -6.33 -24.09
N GLY A 141 1.49 -5.85 -23.21
CA GLY A 141 2.89 -5.53 -23.51
C GLY A 141 3.16 -4.07 -23.86
N GLU A 142 2.14 -3.23 -24.05
CA GLU A 142 2.30 -1.79 -24.29
C GLU A 142 2.33 -1.01 -22.97
N PHE A 143 2.95 0.18 -23.02
CA PHE A 143 3.05 1.07 -21.88
C PHE A 143 2.35 2.41 -22.16
N CYS A 144 1.66 2.95 -21.16
CA CYS A 144 1.09 4.28 -21.25
C CYS A 144 2.16 5.33 -20.99
N VAL A 145 2.39 6.20 -21.98
CA VAL A 145 3.32 7.33 -21.88
C VAL A 145 2.51 8.62 -21.93
N LEU A 146 2.71 9.50 -20.94
CA LEU A 146 2.11 10.84 -20.94
C LEU A 146 2.41 11.57 -22.26
N GLU A 147 1.45 12.33 -22.76
CA GLU A 147 1.48 13.05 -24.05
C GLU A 147 1.45 12.19 -25.32
N VAL A 148 1.76 10.88 -25.25
CA VAL A 148 1.83 9.99 -26.42
C VAL A 148 0.71 8.96 -26.45
N GLY A 149 0.36 8.37 -25.31
CA GLY A 149 -0.58 7.26 -25.18
C GLY A 149 0.11 5.90 -25.14
N CYS A 150 -0.61 4.86 -25.58
CA CYS A 150 -0.09 3.50 -25.60
C CYS A 150 1.04 3.37 -26.62
N VAL A 151 2.22 3.00 -26.16
CA VAL A 151 3.37 2.71 -27.01
C VAL A 151 3.83 1.26 -26.82
N PRO A 152 4.23 0.58 -27.90
CA PRO A 152 4.85 -0.71 -27.78
C PRO A 152 6.18 -0.62 -27.03
N PRO A 153 6.63 -1.72 -26.42
CA PRO A 153 7.93 -1.79 -25.79
C PRO A 153 9.01 -1.51 -26.84
N PRO A 154 10.15 -0.94 -26.44
CA PRO A 154 11.27 -0.75 -27.35
C PRO A 154 11.67 -2.11 -27.93
N SER A 155 11.68 -2.19 -29.27
CA SER A 155 12.17 -3.37 -29.95
C SER A 155 13.68 -3.44 -29.79
N CYS A 156 14.21 -4.62 -29.47
CA CYS A 156 15.65 -4.82 -29.31
C CYS A 156 16.24 -5.77 -30.36
N SER A 157 17.52 -5.58 -30.63
CA SER A 157 18.34 -6.47 -31.47
C SER A 157 19.57 -7.02 -30.73
N THR A 158 19.97 -6.39 -29.63
CA THR A 158 21.00 -6.87 -28.69
C THR A 158 20.58 -6.58 -27.25
N ASN A 159 21.23 -7.24 -26.28
CA ASN A 159 20.91 -7.03 -24.86
C ASN A 159 21.25 -5.61 -24.38
N GLU A 160 22.27 -4.98 -24.96
CA GLU A 160 22.70 -3.63 -24.58
C GLU A 160 21.65 -2.55 -24.91
N GLU A 161 20.71 -2.84 -25.80
CA GLU A 161 19.59 -1.96 -26.13
C GLU A 161 18.47 -2.01 -25.08
N CYS A 162 18.52 -2.99 -24.17
CA CYS A 162 17.48 -3.24 -23.17
C CYS A 162 17.79 -2.70 -21.79
N ASP A 163 18.93 -2.02 -21.60
CA ASP A 163 19.31 -1.42 -20.31
C ASP A 163 18.29 -0.33 -19.91
N ASP A 164 17.37 -0.70 -19.02
CA ASP A 164 16.37 0.14 -18.36
C ASP A 164 16.96 0.87 -17.13
N GLY A 165 18.20 0.55 -16.78
CA GLY A 165 18.94 1.15 -15.69
C GLY A 165 18.50 0.69 -14.31
N VAL A 166 17.65 -0.32 -14.17
CA VAL A 166 17.24 -0.97 -12.92
C VAL A 166 18.20 -2.14 -12.67
N PHE A 167 18.77 -2.22 -11.47
CA PHE A 167 19.81 -3.22 -11.17
C PHE A 167 19.22 -4.48 -10.54
N CYS A 168 18.19 -4.32 -9.72
CA CYS A 168 17.59 -5.36 -8.90
C CYS A 168 16.61 -6.25 -9.67
N ASN A 169 16.16 -5.86 -10.86
CA ASN A 169 15.47 -6.76 -11.79
C ASN A 169 16.48 -7.59 -12.63
N GLY A 170 17.78 -7.35 -12.48
CA GLY A 170 18.85 -8.05 -13.19
C GLY A 170 19.09 -7.53 -14.60
N SER A 171 20.25 -7.88 -15.17
CA SER A 171 20.62 -7.44 -16.52
C SER A 171 19.62 -7.93 -17.57
N GLU A 172 19.09 -7.00 -18.34
CA GLU A 172 18.02 -7.25 -19.29
C GLU A 172 18.52 -8.05 -20.48
N ILE A 173 17.62 -8.88 -20.98
CA ILE A 173 17.89 -9.79 -22.09
C ILE A 173 16.96 -9.42 -23.22
N CYS A 174 17.54 -9.25 -24.41
CA CYS A 174 16.76 -9.10 -25.61
C CYS A 174 16.28 -10.48 -26.07
N ASN A 175 14.98 -10.73 -25.96
CA ASN A 175 14.35 -11.91 -26.52
C ASN A 175 14.24 -11.75 -28.04
N LEU A 176 15.24 -12.24 -28.77
CA LEU A 176 15.33 -12.10 -30.22
C LEU A 176 14.17 -12.73 -31.00
N GLU A 177 13.43 -13.67 -30.41
CA GLU A 177 12.25 -14.27 -31.06
C GLU A 177 11.05 -13.32 -31.06
N GLN A 178 10.94 -12.49 -30.02
CA GLN A 178 9.84 -11.53 -29.84
C GLN A 178 10.27 -10.08 -30.09
N SER A 179 11.58 -9.86 -30.28
CA SER A 179 12.23 -8.54 -30.29
C SER A 179 11.86 -7.70 -29.08
N LEU A 180 11.73 -8.34 -27.91
CA LEU A 180 11.25 -7.73 -26.67
C LEU A 180 12.33 -7.75 -25.59
N CYS A 181 12.48 -6.65 -24.87
CA CYS A 181 13.31 -6.59 -23.67
C CYS A 181 12.59 -7.25 -22.49
N GLU A 182 13.24 -8.24 -21.89
CA GLU A 182 12.76 -8.91 -20.69
C GLU A 182 13.79 -8.70 -19.56
N PRO A 183 13.36 -8.43 -18.32
CA PRO A 183 14.27 -8.34 -17.19
C PRO A 183 14.98 -9.68 -16.98
N GLY A 184 16.24 -9.62 -16.56
CA GLY A 184 17.06 -10.79 -16.31
C GLY A 184 16.73 -11.50 -14.99
N THR A 185 17.71 -12.24 -14.49
CA THR A 185 17.64 -12.79 -13.13
C THR A 185 18.11 -11.73 -12.14
N PRO A 186 17.29 -11.32 -11.15
CA PRO A 186 17.71 -10.47 -10.04
C PRO A 186 18.98 -10.97 -9.35
N PRO A 187 19.84 -10.07 -8.84
CA PRO A 187 20.96 -10.46 -8.00
C PRO A 187 20.44 -11.10 -6.71
N ASP A 188 21.01 -12.24 -6.35
CA ASP A 188 20.78 -12.85 -5.03
C ASP A 188 21.57 -12.08 -3.98
N CYS A 189 20.85 -11.42 -3.07
CA CYS A 189 21.44 -10.60 -2.01
C CYS A 189 21.56 -11.31 -0.68
N ASP A 190 21.06 -12.55 -0.55
CA ASP A 190 21.16 -13.34 0.68
C ASP A 190 22.63 -13.63 1.00
N ASP A 191 23.10 -13.15 2.15
CA ASP A 191 24.49 -13.39 2.59
C ASP A 191 24.63 -14.64 3.48
N GLY A 192 23.53 -15.36 3.69
CA GLY A 192 23.44 -16.56 4.51
C GLY A 192 23.38 -16.28 6.02
N ILE A 193 23.26 -15.02 6.44
CA ILE A 193 23.16 -14.62 7.84
C ILE A 193 21.70 -14.30 8.18
N ASN A 194 21.12 -15.06 9.09
CA ASN A 194 19.70 -14.93 9.43
C ASN A 194 19.29 -13.61 10.11
N CYS A 195 20.26 -12.80 10.57
CA CYS A 195 20.02 -11.55 11.28
C CYS A 195 20.39 -10.31 10.48
N THR A 196 20.79 -10.47 9.22
CA THR A 196 20.94 -9.36 8.29
C THR A 196 19.62 -9.16 7.56
N GLN A 197 19.24 -7.90 7.41
CA GLN A 197 18.24 -7.52 6.43
C GLN A 197 18.96 -7.36 5.09
N ASP A 198 18.75 -8.34 4.23
CA ASP A 198 19.34 -8.41 2.91
C ASP A 198 18.40 -7.75 1.90
N GLU A 199 18.91 -6.72 1.25
CA GLU A 199 18.12 -5.93 0.31
C GLU A 199 18.95 -5.60 -0.93
N CYS A 200 18.31 -5.62 -2.09
CA CYS A 200 18.89 -5.06 -3.29
C CYS A 200 18.65 -3.54 -3.32
N ASN A 201 19.71 -2.75 -3.26
CA ASN A 201 19.62 -1.29 -3.26
C ASN A 201 19.78 -0.73 -4.67
N GLU A 202 18.69 -0.21 -5.23
CA GLU A 202 18.68 0.39 -6.56
C GLU A 202 19.53 1.66 -6.68
N SER A 203 19.55 2.50 -5.64
CA SER A 203 20.29 3.76 -5.67
C SER A 203 21.80 3.53 -5.70
N GLN A 204 22.27 2.46 -5.07
CA GLN A 204 23.69 2.10 -5.00
C GLN A 204 24.09 1.03 -6.02
N LYS A 205 23.13 0.46 -6.76
CA LYS A 205 23.33 -0.60 -7.77
C LYS A 205 24.11 -1.78 -7.20
N ARG A 206 23.72 -2.22 -6.00
CA ARG A 206 24.37 -3.31 -5.26
C ARG A 206 23.46 -3.94 -4.21
N CYS A 207 23.77 -5.17 -3.82
CA CYS A 207 23.24 -5.76 -2.60
C CYS A 207 23.82 -5.06 -1.37
N VAL A 208 22.95 -4.84 -0.39
CA VAL A 208 23.27 -4.35 0.95
C VAL A 208 22.76 -5.35 1.98
N ASN A 209 23.61 -5.67 2.95
CA ASN A 209 23.31 -6.59 4.03
C ASN A 209 23.42 -5.78 5.33
N ASN A 210 22.29 -5.39 5.91
CA ASN A 210 22.27 -4.53 7.09
C ASN A 210 22.03 -5.38 8.35
N PRO A 211 23.01 -5.51 9.27
CA PRO A 211 22.83 -6.24 10.51
C PRO A 211 21.71 -5.63 11.36
N GLN A 212 20.79 -6.47 11.85
CA GLN A 212 19.72 -6.06 12.75
C GLN A 212 19.73 -6.91 14.02
N ASP A 213 20.18 -6.32 15.13
CA ASP A 213 20.24 -6.96 16.44
C ASP A 213 18.87 -7.49 16.89
N SER A 214 17.77 -6.79 16.54
CA SER A 214 16.40 -7.21 16.87
C SER A 214 15.97 -8.53 16.24
N LEU A 215 16.60 -8.96 15.14
CA LEU A 215 16.34 -10.26 14.53
C LEU A 215 16.99 -11.42 15.32
N CYS A 216 17.87 -11.10 16.27
CA CYS A 216 18.49 -12.08 17.16
C CYS A 216 17.79 -12.24 18.50
N ALA A 217 16.69 -11.53 18.73
CA ALA A 217 15.95 -11.59 19.97
C ALA A 217 15.51 -13.03 20.29
N ASP A 218 15.98 -13.58 21.42
CA ASP A 218 15.61 -14.94 21.88
C ASP A 218 14.53 -14.95 22.97
N SER A 219 13.91 -13.80 23.21
CA SER A 219 12.92 -13.57 24.27
C SER A 219 13.46 -13.74 25.69
N ILE A 220 14.79 -13.63 25.88
CA ILE A 220 15.43 -13.62 27.20
C ILE A 220 15.93 -12.20 27.49
N ASP A 221 15.21 -11.46 28.33
CA ASP A 221 15.48 -10.03 28.56
C ASP A 221 16.89 -9.70 29.09
N CYS A 222 17.59 -10.68 29.65
CA CYS A 222 18.94 -10.51 30.19
C CYS A 222 20.07 -10.92 29.23
N THR A 223 19.77 -11.40 28.03
CA THR A 223 20.78 -11.60 27.00
C THR A 223 20.91 -10.31 26.18
N ARG A 224 22.16 -9.97 25.86
CA ARG A 224 22.43 -8.97 24.85
C ARG A 224 22.51 -9.68 23.52
N ASP A 225 21.46 -9.49 22.74
CA ASP A 225 21.31 -10.07 21.42
C ASP A 225 21.91 -9.12 20.40
N SER A 226 22.86 -9.62 19.61
CA SER A 226 23.53 -8.82 18.59
C SER A 226 23.77 -9.63 17.33
N CYS A 227 23.55 -8.98 16.20
CA CYS A 227 23.87 -9.51 14.89
C CYS A 227 25.32 -9.20 14.55
N VAL A 228 26.15 -10.24 14.50
CA VAL A 228 27.57 -10.10 14.19
C VAL A 228 27.82 -10.47 12.73
N THR A 229 28.33 -9.52 11.96
CA THR A 229 28.69 -9.72 10.53
C THR A 229 29.62 -10.91 10.35
N GLY A 230 29.27 -11.84 9.46
CA GLY A 230 30.04 -13.06 9.17
C GLY A 230 29.90 -14.19 10.20
N VAL A 231 29.12 -14.00 11.27
CA VAL A 231 28.87 -15.02 12.30
C VAL A 231 27.39 -15.32 12.45
N GLY A 232 26.55 -14.28 12.45
CA GLY A 232 25.12 -14.37 12.74
C GLY A 232 24.79 -14.00 14.18
N CYS A 233 23.66 -14.50 14.67
CA CYS A 233 23.17 -14.14 15.99
C CYS A 233 24.10 -14.58 17.12
N GLN A 234 24.39 -13.64 18.02
CA GLN A 234 25.04 -13.89 19.28
C GLN A 234 24.17 -13.36 20.41
N ASN A 235 23.83 -14.25 21.33
CA ASN A 235 23.04 -13.92 22.52
C ASN A 235 23.98 -14.12 23.71
N ILE A 236 24.49 -13.01 24.24
CA ILE A 236 25.50 -13.03 25.31
C ILE A 236 24.81 -12.69 26.63
N PRO A 237 24.81 -13.59 27.63
CA PRO A 237 24.24 -13.31 28.95
C PRO A 237 24.88 -12.07 29.59
N ASP A 238 24.04 -11.14 30.03
CA ASP A 238 24.47 -9.93 30.73
C ASP A 238 23.70 -9.77 32.05
N SER A 239 24.35 -10.15 33.14
CA SER A 239 23.73 -10.07 34.48
C SER A 239 23.49 -8.62 34.94
N THR A 240 24.03 -7.61 34.25
CA THR A 240 23.74 -6.20 34.55
C THR A 240 22.34 -5.78 34.11
N LEU A 241 21.68 -6.57 33.26
CA LEU A 241 20.29 -6.39 32.85
C LEU A 241 19.28 -6.96 33.86
N CYS A 242 19.75 -7.71 34.86
CA CYS A 242 18.92 -8.26 35.94
C CYS A 242 18.93 -7.38 37.19
N ASN A 243 18.02 -7.65 38.13
CA ASN A 243 18.00 -6.91 39.40
C ASN A 243 19.23 -7.26 40.26
N PRO A 244 19.62 -6.40 41.22
CA PRO A 244 20.70 -6.70 42.14
C PRO A 244 20.47 -8.03 42.89
N GLY A 245 21.41 -8.96 42.78
CA GLY A 245 21.31 -10.30 43.38
C GLY A 245 20.73 -11.36 42.44
N GLU A 246 20.51 -11.04 41.17
CA GLU A 246 20.16 -11.97 40.10
C GLU A 246 21.34 -12.16 39.14
N ILE A 247 21.38 -13.31 38.49
CA ILE A 247 22.30 -13.61 37.38
C ILE A 247 21.46 -13.94 36.14
N CYS A 248 22.03 -13.67 34.96
CA CYS A 248 21.39 -14.06 33.71
C CYS A 248 21.67 -15.53 33.42
N ASP A 249 20.60 -16.33 33.32
CA ASP A 249 20.63 -17.68 32.78
C ASP A 249 20.16 -17.66 31.32
N PRO A 250 21.00 -18.06 30.34
CA PRO A 250 20.65 -18.05 28.91
C PRO A 250 19.52 -19.00 28.49
N ALA A 251 18.88 -19.74 29.42
CA ALA A 251 17.68 -20.52 29.12
C ALA A 251 16.44 -20.05 29.88
N SER A 252 16.63 -19.36 31.01
CA SER A 252 15.57 -19.08 31.99
C SER A 252 15.41 -17.59 32.31
N GLY A 253 16.29 -16.73 31.81
CA GLY A 253 16.30 -15.30 32.10
C GLY A 253 16.94 -14.96 33.43
N CYS A 254 16.49 -13.86 34.05
CA CYS A 254 17.00 -13.43 35.34
C CYS A 254 16.58 -14.40 36.44
N ILE A 255 17.55 -15.10 37.02
CA ILE A 255 17.33 -15.98 38.17
C ILE A 255 18.03 -15.40 39.39
N THR A 256 17.43 -15.59 40.57
CA THR A 256 18.10 -15.25 41.83
C THR A 256 19.44 -15.97 41.89
N ALA A 257 20.51 -15.20 42.11
CA ALA A 257 21.84 -15.75 42.26
C ALA A 257 21.79 -16.82 43.35
N PRO A 258 22.30 -18.04 43.09
CA PRO A 258 22.28 -19.10 44.07
C PRO A 258 22.95 -18.59 45.36
N THR A 259 22.19 -18.55 46.45
CA THR A 259 22.75 -18.23 47.75
C THR A 259 23.58 -19.41 48.19
N CYS A 260 24.91 -19.34 48.02
CA CYS A 260 25.80 -20.34 48.57
C CYS A 260 25.64 -20.32 50.10
N SER A 261 24.99 -21.37 50.63
CA SER A 261 24.82 -21.54 52.07
C SER A 261 26.08 -22.15 52.69
N SER A 262 27.02 -22.61 51.85
CA SER A 262 28.36 -23.03 52.22
C SER A 262 29.36 -22.87 51.07
N ASN A 263 30.66 -22.81 51.42
CA ASN A 263 31.77 -22.73 50.46
C ASN A 263 31.92 -23.97 49.56
N ALA A 264 31.14 -25.04 49.78
CA ALA A 264 31.17 -26.27 48.98
C ALA A 264 30.22 -26.20 47.75
N GLU A 265 29.29 -25.24 47.71
CA GLU A 265 28.32 -25.06 46.61
C GLU A 265 28.80 -24.02 45.58
N CYS A 266 29.86 -23.26 45.91
CA CYS A 266 30.43 -22.17 45.11
C CYS A 266 31.72 -22.58 44.35
N ASP A 267 32.07 -23.86 44.34
CA ASP A 267 33.15 -24.40 43.50
C ASP A 267 32.52 -25.00 42.24
N ASP A 268 32.26 -24.14 41.24
CA ASP A 268 31.77 -24.55 39.92
C ASP A 268 32.87 -25.21 39.06
N GLY A 269 34.06 -25.44 39.63
CA GLY A 269 35.11 -26.25 39.02
C GLY A 269 35.70 -25.67 37.74
N VAL A 270 35.48 -24.39 37.45
CA VAL A 270 36.08 -23.71 36.30
C VAL A 270 37.39 -23.03 36.75
N PHE A 271 38.47 -23.81 36.77
CA PHE A 271 39.85 -23.33 36.79
C PHE A 271 40.50 -23.44 35.41
#